data_AF-A0A534QV95-F1
#
_entry.id   AF-A0A534QV95-F1
#
_cell.length_a   1.000
_cell.length_b   1.000
_cell.length_c   1.000
_cell.angle_alpha   90.00
_cell.angle_beta   90.00
_cell.angle_gamma   90.00
#
_symmetry.space_group_name_H-M   'P 1'
#
loop_
_entity.id
_entity.type
_entity.pdbx_description
1 polymer ?
#
loop_
_entity_poly.entity_id
_entity_poly.type
_entity_poly.pdbx_seq_one_letter_code
_entity_poly.pdbx_strand_id
1 'polypeptide(L)'
;FYRTAGEDEFVPGLMHVKLGGYHVLDVEFSAAFDVVEGKVGLDLSEAIFAPPNNTIRFAEVPKLNVRVDRGMTHDGLGKYVGTKVKKAQGATADIVKLLRDTGTDVVVNYLPVGSEMATKWYVEQVLDAGCAFVNCIPVFIASQPYWARRFAERKLPLIGDDVKSQVGSTIV
;
A
#
# COMPACT_ATOMS: atom_id res chain seq x y z
N PHE A 1 4.00 9.38 15.29
CA PHE A 1 4.01 8.54 16.49
C PHE A 1 5.41 8.02 16.80
N TYR A 2 5.96 7.06 16.05
CA TYR A 2 7.30 6.47 16.29
C TYR A 2 8.52 7.30 15.83
N ARG A 3 8.32 8.58 15.50
CA ARG A 3 9.37 9.42 14.89
C ARG A 3 10.56 9.68 15.80
N THR A 4 10.34 9.61 17.12
CA THR A 4 11.34 9.91 18.15
C THR A 4 11.75 8.66 18.93
N ALA A 5 11.37 7.46 18.47
CA ALA A 5 11.79 6.23 19.12
C ALA A 5 13.32 6.09 19.04
N GLY A 6 13.95 5.62 20.12
CA GLY A 6 15.38 5.32 20.09
C GLY A 6 15.68 4.13 19.17
N GLU A 7 16.87 4.11 18.54
CA GLU A 7 17.22 3.04 17.58
C GLU A 7 17.14 1.62 18.19
N ASP A 8 17.47 1.50 19.48
CA ASP A 8 17.44 0.25 20.26
C ASP A 8 16.21 0.17 21.19
N GLU A 9 15.24 1.07 21.07
CA GLU A 9 14.05 1.08 21.90
C GLU A 9 13.12 -0.09 21.54
N PHE A 10 12.59 -0.77 22.54
CA PHE A 10 11.55 -1.75 22.32
C PHE A 10 10.22 -1.05 22.01
N VAL A 11 9.74 -1.24 20.78
CA VAL A 11 8.44 -0.72 20.33
C VAL A 11 7.50 -1.88 20.01
N PRO A 12 6.37 -2.03 20.73
CA PRO A 12 5.40 -3.08 20.44
C PRO A 12 4.95 -3.07 18.98
N GLY A 13 5.16 -4.19 18.29
CA GLY A 13 4.79 -4.35 16.88
C GLY A 13 5.89 -4.11 15.87
N LEU A 14 7.05 -3.62 16.30
CA LEU A 14 8.24 -3.52 15.46
C LEU A 14 9.27 -4.53 15.94
N MET A 15 9.87 -5.30 15.02
CA MET A 15 11.02 -6.14 15.36
C MET A 15 12.24 -5.28 15.69
N HIS A 16 12.43 -4.21 14.92
CA HIS A 16 13.51 -3.24 15.07
C HIS A 16 12.98 -1.84 14.72
N VAL A 17 13.37 -0.83 15.49
CA VAL A 17 13.12 0.58 15.15
C VAL A 17 13.99 1.00 13.96
N LYS A 18 15.20 0.43 13.84
CA LYS A 18 16.10 0.61 12.71
C LYS A 18 16.41 -0.74 12.05
N LEU A 19 16.07 -0.88 10.77
CA LEU A 19 16.29 -2.10 9.99
C LEU A 19 17.11 -1.80 8.75
N GLY A 20 18.25 -2.48 8.59
CA GLY A 20 19.08 -2.34 7.38
C GLY A 20 19.63 -0.91 7.17
N GLY A 21 19.77 -0.13 8.24
CA GLY A 21 20.18 1.27 8.19
C GLY A 21 19.01 2.27 8.15
N TYR A 22 17.78 1.82 7.91
CA TYR A 22 16.59 2.65 7.84
C TYR A 22 15.86 2.69 9.18
N HIS A 23 15.71 3.89 9.74
CA HIS A 23 14.87 4.17 10.89
C HIS A 23 13.39 4.28 10.45
N VAL A 24 12.42 4.09 11.36
CA VAL A 24 10.98 4.30 11.05
C VAL A 24 10.69 5.68 10.47
N LEU A 25 11.48 6.68 10.86
CA LEU A 25 11.34 8.06 10.38
C LEU A 25 11.76 8.23 8.91
N ASP A 26 12.58 7.32 8.39
CA ASP A 26 13.07 7.37 7.01
C ASP A 26 12.01 6.86 6.00
N VAL A 27 10.85 6.40 6.48
CA VAL A 27 9.73 6.01 5.63
C VAL A 27 8.98 7.26 5.16
N GLU A 28 9.10 7.55 3.87
CA GLU A 28 8.40 8.64 3.20
C GLU A 28 7.26 8.11 2.31
N PHE A 29 6.17 8.87 2.24
CA PHE A 29 5.10 8.59 1.29
C PHE A 29 5.33 9.43 0.04
N SER A 30 5.53 8.77 -1.10
CA SER A 30 5.80 9.43 -2.40
C SER A 30 4.58 9.47 -3.31
N ALA A 31 3.73 8.44 -3.25
CA ALA A 31 2.55 8.28 -4.09
C ALA A 31 1.45 7.52 -3.34
N ALA A 32 0.19 7.76 -3.72
CA ALA A 32 -0.97 7.03 -3.18
C ALA A 32 -2.04 6.87 -4.25
N PHE A 33 -2.74 5.73 -4.23
CA PHE A 33 -3.78 5.41 -5.21
C PHE A 33 -5.03 4.89 -4.51
N ASP A 34 -6.19 5.40 -4.92
CA ASP A 34 -7.50 4.91 -4.47
C ASP A 34 -8.52 5.00 -5.62
N VAL A 35 -9.71 4.46 -5.41
CA VAL A 35 -10.80 4.40 -6.39
C VAL A 35 -12.09 5.02 -5.84
N VAL A 36 -12.09 5.52 -4.61
CA VAL A 36 -13.23 6.14 -3.93
C VAL A 36 -13.25 7.64 -4.16
N GLU A 37 -14.41 8.18 -4.56
CA GLU A 37 -14.62 9.59 -4.86
C GLU A 37 -14.25 10.53 -3.71
N GLY A 38 -14.50 10.11 -2.47
CA GLY A 38 -14.15 10.88 -1.27
C GLY A 38 -12.67 10.83 -0.86
N LYS A 39 -11.81 10.14 -1.63
CA LYS A 39 -10.37 10.03 -1.37
C LYS A 39 -9.53 10.54 -2.52
N VAL A 40 -9.89 10.17 -3.76
CA VAL A 40 -9.17 10.57 -4.95
C VAL A 40 -9.15 12.09 -5.07
N GLY A 41 -7.96 12.66 -5.24
CA GLY A 41 -7.70 14.08 -5.34
C GLY A 41 -7.35 14.78 -4.04
N LEU A 42 -7.56 14.15 -2.87
CA LEU A 42 -7.16 14.69 -1.57
C LEU A 42 -5.66 14.51 -1.33
N ASP A 43 -5.12 15.25 -0.36
CA ASP A 43 -3.82 14.92 0.24
C ASP A 43 -3.93 13.61 1.00
N LEU A 44 -2.89 12.78 0.98
CA LEU A 44 -2.85 11.52 1.71
C LEU A 44 -3.11 11.73 3.22
N SER A 45 -2.65 12.84 3.81
CA SER A 45 -2.92 13.17 5.22
C SER A 45 -4.42 13.35 5.52
N GLU A 46 -5.22 13.71 4.52
CA GLU A 46 -6.67 13.87 4.63
C GLU A 46 -7.39 12.56 4.25
N ALA A 47 -6.96 11.91 3.17
CA ALA A 47 -7.58 10.69 2.64
C ALA A 47 -7.55 9.51 3.63
N ILE A 48 -6.52 9.41 4.47
CA ILE A 48 -6.45 8.38 5.52
C ILE A 48 -7.57 8.50 6.55
N PHE A 49 -8.17 9.69 6.70
CA PHE A 49 -9.28 9.96 7.60
C PHE A 49 -10.63 10.10 6.89
N ALA A 50 -10.64 10.03 5.56
CA ALA A 50 -11.87 10.11 4.78
C ALA A 50 -12.72 8.83 4.95
N PRO A 51 -14.05 8.96 5.13
CA PRO A 51 -14.93 7.79 5.20
C PRO A 51 -14.76 6.86 3.99
N PRO A 52 -14.90 5.53 4.15
CA PRO A 52 -15.37 4.84 5.36
C PRO A 52 -14.24 4.48 6.35
N ASN A 53 -13.03 5.03 6.21
CA ASN A 53 -11.95 4.78 7.18
C ASN A 53 -12.39 5.24 8.58
N ASN A 54 -12.18 4.38 9.58
CA ASN A 54 -12.69 4.59 10.94
C ASN A 54 -11.76 4.01 12.03
N THR A 55 -10.48 3.79 11.70
CA THR A 55 -9.50 3.34 12.71
C THR A 55 -9.29 4.42 13.79
N ILE A 56 -8.84 4.01 14.96
CA ILE A 56 -8.48 4.92 16.06
C ILE A 56 -7.43 5.93 15.58
N ARG A 57 -7.64 7.21 15.89
CA ARG A 57 -6.64 8.25 15.67
C ARG A 57 -5.70 8.29 16.87
N PHE A 58 -4.47 7.87 16.66
CA PHE A 58 -3.44 7.82 17.71
C PHE A 58 -2.28 8.80 17.45
N ALA A 59 -2.30 9.52 16.33
CA ALA A 59 -1.34 10.57 16.01
C ALA A 59 -1.92 11.55 14.99
N GLU A 60 -1.46 12.81 15.08
CA GLU A 60 -1.67 13.80 14.04
C GLU A 60 -0.72 13.56 12.86
N VAL A 61 -1.23 13.72 11.64
CA VAL A 61 -0.48 13.56 10.40
C VAL A 61 -0.42 14.93 9.71
N PRO A 62 0.77 15.55 9.61
CA PRO A 62 0.90 16.82 8.88
C PRO A 62 0.62 16.59 7.40
N LYS A 63 0.34 17.68 6.68
CA LYS A 63 0.16 17.64 5.22
C LYS A 63 1.37 16.98 4.55
N LEU A 64 1.13 15.95 3.76
CA LEU A 64 2.19 15.16 3.13
C LEU A 64 2.57 15.70 1.74
N ASN A 65 1.71 16.52 1.13
CA ASN A 65 1.80 16.96 -0.27
C ASN A 65 1.82 15.78 -1.26
N VAL A 66 1.18 14.68 -0.86
CA VAL A 66 0.99 13.47 -1.68
C VAL A 66 -0.45 13.42 -2.08
N ARG A 67 -0.76 13.72 -3.34
CA ARG A 67 -2.12 13.60 -3.85
C ARG A 67 -2.48 12.12 -4.01
N VAL A 68 -3.70 11.75 -3.62
CA VAL A 68 -4.25 10.43 -3.94
C VAL A 68 -4.71 10.42 -5.40
N ASP A 69 -4.00 9.70 -6.25
CA ASP A 69 -4.33 9.56 -7.66
C ASP A 69 -5.37 8.47 -7.92
N ARG A 70 -6.08 8.62 -9.05
CA ARG A 70 -7.12 7.68 -9.45
C ARG A 70 -6.48 6.35 -9.90
N GLY A 71 -6.55 5.33 -9.04
CA GLY A 71 -6.03 4.00 -9.32
C GLY A 71 -6.87 3.21 -10.33
N MET A 72 -6.47 1.99 -10.68
CA MET A 72 -7.32 1.04 -11.41
C MET A 72 -8.34 0.38 -10.48
N THR A 73 -9.59 0.28 -10.93
CA THR A 73 -10.67 -0.34 -10.12
C THR A 73 -10.71 -1.86 -10.24
N HIS A 74 -10.79 -2.41 -11.46
CA HIS A 74 -11.04 -3.85 -11.70
C HIS A 74 -12.08 -4.45 -10.72
N ASP A 75 -11.73 -5.56 -10.07
CA ASP A 75 -12.51 -6.28 -9.06
C ASP A 75 -12.30 -5.73 -7.63
N GLY A 76 -11.59 -4.61 -7.49
CA GLY A 76 -11.32 -3.94 -6.21
C GLY A 76 -12.54 -3.33 -5.51
N LEU A 77 -13.67 -3.20 -6.20
CA LEU A 77 -14.95 -2.79 -5.60
C LEU A 77 -15.96 -3.92 -5.69
N GLY A 78 -15.89 -4.83 -4.72
CA GLY A 78 -16.85 -5.93 -4.57
C GLY A 78 -18.25 -5.46 -4.17
N LYS A 79 -19.21 -6.40 -4.19
CA LYS A 79 -20.65 -6.14 -3.94
C LYS A 79 -20.90 -5.28 -2.70
N TYR A 80 -20.32 -5.62 -1.55
CA TYR A 80 -20.56 -4.93 -0.29
C TYR A 80 -19.87 -3.57 -0.21
N VAL A 81 -18.60 -3.49 -0.60
CA VAL A 81 -17.83 -2.24 -0.62
C VAL A 81 -18.51 -1.22 -1.55
N GLY A 82 -18.96 -1.65 -2.72
CA GLY A 82 -19.68 -0.79 -3.67
C GLY A 82 -21.00 -0.21 -3.14
N THR A 83 -21.61 -0.79 -2.09
CA THR A 83 -22.78 -0.18 -1.42
C THR A 83 -22.41 0.90 -0.40
N LYS A 84 -21.15 0.97 0.01
CA LYS A 84 -20.67 1.89 1.05
C LYS A 84 -19.91 3.09 0.48
N VAL A 85 -19.36 2.95 -0.72
CA VAL A 85 -18.53 3.97 -1.34
C VAL A 85 -18.98 4.23 -2.77
N LYS A 86 -18.76 5.46 -3.24
CA LYS A 86 -18.96 5.83 -4.64
C LYS A 86 -17.63 5.78 -5.37
N LYS A 87 -17.60 5.11 -6.53
CA LYS A 87 -16.41 5.01 -7.38
C LYS A 87 -16.08 6.39 -7.96
N ALA A 88 -14.83 6.83 -7.78
CA ALA A 88 -14.30 8.05 -8.38
C ALA A 88 -14.41 8.00 -9.91
N GLN A 89 -14.81 9.13 -10.48
CA GLN A 89 -14.87 9.35 -11.93
C GLN A 89 -13.46 9.57 -12.51
N GLY A 90 -13.37 9.59 -13.85
CA GLY A 90 -12.12 9.79 -14.57
C GLY A 90 -11.38 8.50 -14.93
N ALA A 91 -10.32 8.67 -15.71
CA ALA A 91 -9.45 7.58 -16.12
C ALA A 91 -8.48 7.19 -15.00
N THR A 92 -7.99 5.95 -15.04
CA THR A 92 -6.86 5.51 -14.23
C THR A 92 -5.64 6.37 -14.56
N ALA A 93 -4.92 6.82 -13.54
CA ALA A 93 -3.67 7.55 -13.69
C ALA A 93 -2.58 6.65 -14.28
N ASP A 94 -1.56 7.27 -14.89
CA ASP A 94 -0.38 6.55 -15.37
C ASP A 94 0.48 6.12 -14.18
N ILE A 95 0.22 4.92 -13.67
CA ILE A 95 0.86 4.38 -12.46
C ILE A 95 2.37 4.25 -12.63
N VAL A 96 2.83 3.77 -13.79
CA VAL A 96 4.26 3.59 -14.07
C VAL A 96 4.97 4.93 -14.08
N LYS A 97 4.41 5.92 -14.77
CA LYS A 97 4.96 7.28 -14.82
C LYS A 97 4.99 7.90 -13.43
N LEU A 98 3.89 7.85 -12.68
CA LEU A 98 3.83 8.42 -11.34
C LEU A 98 4.86 7.80 -10.40
N LEU A 99 4.95 6.47 -10.34
CA LEU A 99 5.92 5.80 -9.48
C LEU A 99 7.36 6.18 -9.81
N ARG A 100 7.69 6.32 -11.10
CA ARG A 100 9.02 6.77 -11.56
C ARG A 100 9.27 8.25 -11.27
N ASP A 101 8.31 9.12 -11.58
CA ASP A 101 8.44 10.57 -11.41
C ASP A 101 8.60 10.95 -9.93
N THR A 102 7.96 10.19 -9.02
CA THR A 102 8.07 10.40 -7.57
C THR A 102 9.23 9.62 -6.94
N GLY A 103 10.04 8.90 -7.72
CA GLY A 103 11.18 8.12 -7.20
C GLY A 103 10.76 7.04 -6.19
N THR A 104 9.63 6.38 -6.40
CA THR A 104 9.11 5.39 -5.43
C THR A 104 9.96 4.11 -5.42
N ASP A 105 10.42 3.70 -4.24
CA ASP A 105 11.19 2.46 -4.09
C ASP A 105 10.31 1.23 -3.83
N VAL A 106 9.25 1.38 -3.03
CA VAL A 106 8.41 0.26 -2.53
C VAL A 106 6.93 0.59 -2.68
N VAL A 107 6.16 -0.35 -3.23
CA VAL A 107 4.69 -0.26 -3.29
C VAL A 107 4.05 -1.28 -2.35
N VAL A 108 3.16 -0.81 -1.48
CA VAL A 108 2.43 -1.64 -0.52
C VAL A 108 0.98 -1.81 -0.95
N ASN A 109 0.52 -3.05 -1.07
CA ASN A 109 -0.83 -3.38 -1.54
C ASN A 109 -1.80 -3.65 -0.39
N TYR A 110 -2.76 -2.76 -0.20
CA TYR A 110 -3.91 -2.90 0.71
C TYR A 110 -5.26 -2.87 -0.02
N LEU A 111 -5.32 -3.40 -1.24
CA LEU A 111 -6.61 -3.58 -1.94
C LEU A 111 -7.56 -4.47 -1.12
N PRO A 112 -8.88 -4.43 -1.36
CA PRO A 112 -9.80 -5.33 -0.68
C PRO A 112 -9.50 -6.81 -0.96
N VAL A 113 -9.80 -7.69 0.01
CA VAL A 113 -9.69 -9.15 -0.18
C VAL A 113 -10.55 -9.58 -1.37
N GLY A 114 -9.98 -10.44 -2.23
CA GLY A 114 -10.61 -10.92 -3.46
C GLY A 114 -10.31 -10.10 -4.71
N SER A 115 -9.52 -9.03 -4.61
CA SER A 115 -9.14 -8.16 -5.74
C SER A 115 -8.01 -8.76 -6.58
N GLU A 116 -8.23 -9.93 -7.18
CA GLU A 116 -7.19 -10.69 -7.89
C GLU A 116 -6.77 -9.99 -9.19
N MET A 117 -7.72 -9.57 -10.03
CA MET A 117 -7.43 -8.88 -11.28
C MET A 117 -6.75 -7.55 -11.04
N ALA A 118 -7.26 -6.77 -10.07
CA ALA A 118 -6.65 -5.50 -9.69
C ALA A 118 -5.21 -5.71 -9.20
N THR A 119 -4.98 -6.66 -8.29
CA THR A 119 -3.65 -6.91 -7.73
C THR A 119 -2.67 -7.33 -8.82
N LYS A 120 -3.02 -8.30 -9.66
CA LYS A 120 -2.16 -8.74 -10.77
C LYS A 120 -1.86 -7.60 -11.75
N TRP A 121 -2.86 -6.76 -12.03
CA TRP A 121 -2.67 -5.58 -12.88
C TRP A 121 -1.67 -4.59 -12.26
N TYR A 122 -1.81 -4.26 -10.97
CA TYR A 122 -0.86 -3.38 -10.28
C TYR A 122 0.54 -3.98 -10.20
N VAL A 123 0.66 -5.29 -9.97
CA VAL A 123 1.96 -5.98 -9.92
C VAL A 123 2.73 -5.78 -11.24
N GLU A 124 2.06 -5.84 -12.39
CA GLU A 124 2.69 -5.48 -13.68
C GLU A 124 3.18 -4.03 -13.71
N GLN A 125 2.36 -3.08 -13.26
CA GLN A 125 2.75 -1.66 -13.25
C GLN A 125 3.94 -1.41 -12.32
N VAL A 126 3.96 -2.03 -11.14
CA VAL A 126 5.03 -1.92 -10.15
C VAL A 126 6.32 -2.52 -10.70
N LEU A 127 6.23 -3.70 -11.32
CA LEU A 127 7.36 -4.37 -11.94
C LEU A 127 7.95 -3.53 -13.09
N ASP A 128 7.10 -2.87 -13.88
CA ASP A 128 7.52 -1.95 -14.96
C ASP A 128 8.06 -0.63 -14.44
N ALA A 129 7.54 -0.11 -13.34
CA ALA A 129 8.09 1.06 -12.66
C ALA A 129 9.48 0.79 -12.07
N GLY A 130 9.81 -0.47 -11.77
CA GLY A 130 11.07 -0.86 -11.15
C GLY A 130 11.04 -0.78 -9.63
N CYS A 131 9.86 -0.88 -9.02
CA CYS A 131 9.70 -0.80 -7.56
C CYS A 131 9.65 -2.20 -6.93
N ALA A 132 10.04 -2.29 -5.67
CA ALA A 132 9.74 -3.43 -4.82
C ALA A 132 8.22 -3.53 -4.54
N PHE A 133 7.74 -4.72 -4.21
CA PHE A 133 6.32 -4.95 -3.90
C PHE A 133 6.10 -5.66 -2.58
N VAL A 134 5.18 -5.14 -1.76
CA VAL A 134 4.72 -5.76 -0.51
C VAL A 134 3.23 -6.05 -0.61
N ASN A 135 2.86 -7.33 -0.65
CA ASN A 135 1.49 -7.77 -0.80
C ASN A 135 0.85 -8.11 0.55
N CYS A 136 -0.07 -7.27 1.01
CA CYS A 136 -0.71 -7.44 2.32
C CYS A 136 -2.06 -8.15 2.27
N ILE A 137 -2.45 -8.69 1.12
CA ILE A 137 -3.75 -9.35 0.92
C ILE A 137 -3.55 -10.82 0.50
N PRO A 138 -4.54 -11.70 0.69
CA PRO A 138 -4.42 -13.13 0.39
C PRO A 138 -4.63 -13.45 -1.10
N VAL A 139 -4.10 -12.60 -1.99
CA VAL A 139 -3.97 -12.91 -3.42
C VAL A 139 -2.57 -13.45 -3.63
N PHE A 140 -2.46 -14.63 -4.22
CA PHE A 140 -1.16 -15.26 -4.42
C PHE A 140 -0.31 -14.53 -5.46
N ILE A 141 0.77 -13.89 -5.00
CA ILE A 141 1.78 -13.21 -5.82
C ILE A 141 3.15 -13.75 -5.43
N ALA A 142 3.64 -13.45 -4.22
CA ALA A 142 4.94 -13.90 -3.75
C ALA A 142 5.03 -15.43 -3.64
N SER A 143 3.93 -16.08 -3.31
CA SER A 143 3.82 -17.54 -3.25
C SER A 143 3.69 -18.21 -4.62
N GLN A 144 3.48 -17.45 -5.70
CA GLN A 144 3.41 -18.01 -7.07
C GLN A 144 4.78 -17.96 -7.75
N PRO A 145 5.31 -19.10 -8.23
CA PRO A 145 6.59 -19.13 -8.93
C PRO A 145 6.67 -18.19 -10.14
N TYR A 146 5.56 -17.97 -10.84
CA TYR A 146 5.49 -17.06 -11.98
C TYR A 146 5.91 -15.63 -11.62
N TRP A 147 5.30 -15.04 -10.58
CA TRP A 147 5.62 -13.67 -10.16
C TRP A 147 6.97 -13.59 -9.47
N ALA A 148 7.26 -14.54 -8.56
CA ALA A 148 8.53 -14.59 -7.85
C ALA A 148 9.72 -14.60 -8.83
N ARG A 149 9.64 -15.39 -9.91
CA ARG A 149 10.66 -15.43 -10.96
C ARG A 149 10.83 -14.08 -11.66
N ARG A 150 9.73 -13.41 -12.03
CA ARG A 150 9.78 -12.13 -12.73
C ARG A 150 10.40 -11.01 -11.89
N PHE A 151 10.11 -10.96 -10.59
CA PHE A 151 10.76 -10.03 -9.67
C PHE A 151 12.26 -10.33 -9.53
N ALA A 152 12.64 -11.61 -9.39
CA ALA A 152 14.03 -12.03 -9.33
C ALA A 152 14.83 -11.68 -10.61
N GLU A 153 14.24 -11.89 -11.79
CA GLU A 153 14.85 -11.54 -13.09
C GLU A 153 15.11 -10.04 -13.23
N ARG A 154 14.26 -9.19 -12.62
CA ARG A 154 14.46 -7.74 -12.56
C ARG A 154 15.26 -7.26 -11.34
N LYS A 155 15.71 -8.18 -10.48
CA LYS A 155 16.43 -7.91 -9.23
C LYS A 155 15.63 -7.02 -8.26
N LEU A 156 14.31 -7.19 -8.23
CA LEU A 156 13.39 -6.43 -7.38
C LEU A 156 12.91 -7.27 -6.19
N PRO A 157 12.85 -6.71 -4.97
CA PRO A 157 12.27 -7.40 -3.82
C PRO A 157 10.77 -7.63 -3.97
N LEU A 158 10.29 -8.78 -3.50
CA LEU A 158 8.89 -9.16 -3.42
C LEU A 158 8.61 -9.77 -2.03
N ILE A 159 7.70 -9.17 -1.27
CA ILE A 159 7.27 -9.63 0.05
C ILE A 159 5.76 -9.92 0.00
N GLY A 160 5.36 -11.06 0.53
CA GLY A 160 3.95 -11.50 0.53
C GLY A 160 3.87 -13.01 0.75
N ASP A 161 2.69 -13.61 0.71
CA ASP A 161 1.37 -12.96 0.59
C ASP A 161 0.67 -12.94 1.95
N ASP A 162 -0.31 -12.05 2.11
CA ASP A 162 -1.15 -11.90 3.30
C ASP A 162 -0.40 -11.44 4.57
N VAL A 163 -0.70 -10.23 5.04
CA VAL A 163 0.00 -9.67 6.21
C VAL A 163 -0.47 -10.30 7.51
N LYS A 164 0.45 -10.58 8.43
CA LYS A 164 0.11 -11.07 9.77
C LYS A 164 -0.31 -9.94 10.69
N SER A 165 -1.30 -10.21 11.52
CA SER A 165 -1.57 -9.41 12.73
C SER A 165 -0.69 -9.88 13.88
N GLN A 166 -0.34 -8.99 14.81
CA GLN A 166 0.49 -9.34 15.97
C GLN A 166 -0.14 -10.46 16.81
N VAL A 167 -1.41 -10.25 17.17
CA VAL A 167 -2.26 -11.23 17.86
C VAL A 167 -3.62 -11.18 17.18
N GLY A 168 -3.94 -12.22 16.42
CA GLY A 168 -5.21 -12.39 15.74
C GLY A 168 -5.79 -13.78 16.00
N SER A 169 -7.05 -13.99 15.63
CA SER A 169 -7.75 -15.26 15.86
C SER A 169 -7.10 -16.48 15.22
N THR A 170 -6.22 -16.30 14.23
CA THR A 170 -5.47 -17.39 13.59
C THR A 170 -4.27 -17.89 14.43
N ILE A 171 -3.79 -17.07 15.39
CA ILE A 171 -2.66 -17.42 16.27
C ILE A 171 -3.15 -18.00 17.61
N VAL A 172 -4.35 -17.64 18.05
CA VAL A 172 -4.96 -18.08 19.32
C VAL A 172 -5.59 -19.46 19.19
#